data_AF-A0A060SP53-F1
#
_entry.id   AF-A0A060SP53-F1
#
_cell.length_a   1.000
_cell.length_b   1.000
_cell.length_c   1.000
_cell.angle_alpha   90.00
_cell.angle_beta   90.00
_cell.angle_gamma   90.00
#
_symmetry.space_group_name_H-M   'P 1'
#
loop_
_entity.id
_entity.type
_entity.pdbx_description
1 polymer ?
#
loop_
_entity_poly.entity_id
_entity_poly.type
_entity_poly.pdbx_seq_one_letter_code
_entity_poly.pdbx_strand_id
1 'polypeptide(L)'
;MFAVASLALLTGLLGLVPYVSAHGFVMNVTIDGKTYEGNGPRQYSNPYIVDSPIRSISQNGPITSVSDPNLACGQDSQPGAVVATANPGSAIAFTWVSGMLSSPGAWFHRVGPILTYMARCEGTTCDKFNATDAQWFKIAQAGLITGSSDSEWVQNLTTQGQPYTTQIPEDLEPGQYLIRNEIISLQGAQSPGGAEFYPSCTQLDIGGNGILVPNATVSTADMYSADEPGILVYPLNGPYVFPGPPIAALVPDNGQSKAADNKAATSSTGQSSPASPAPTSSDPVTTVDCNDTQTTDTSGERDIETHSSDVGVSASSPTIASADDDRLDCSDADAATQFTDSVVSPSPSTPANNARPDCLDNGAAAVAEADTSTNQEMSILSSTPSSTSTVMDGGDCYQTPVPRFRRFVRRPHNADA
;
A
#
# COMPACT_ATOMS: atom_id res chain seq x y z
N MET A 1 -52.22 -47.98 31.55
CA MET A 1 -50.81 -48.27 31.19
C MET A 1 -50.67 -48.21 29.68
N PHE A 2 -49.44 -48.17 29.16
CA PHE A 2 -49.08 -47.75 27.79
C PHE A 2 -49.37 -46.25 27.58
N ALA A 3 -48.47 -45.34 27.97
CA ALA A 3 -47.13 -45.05 27.43
C ALA A 3 -47.19 -44.03 26.28
N VAL A 4 -47.20 -42.75 26.65
CA VAL A 4 -46.97 -41.63 25.73
C VAL A 4 -45.46 -41.43 25.62
N ALA A 5 -44.88 -41.79 24.47
CA ALA A 5 -43.43 -41.81 24.27
C ALA A 5 -43.00 -40.90 23.10
N SER A 6 -42.42 -39.75 23.46
CA SER A 6 -41.39 -38.99 22.76
C SER A 6 -41.24 -39.12 21.24
N LEU A 7 -41.71 -38.11 20.49
CA LEU A 7 -41.06 -37.71 19.23
C LEU A 7 -41.19 -36.20 18.99
N ALA A 8 -40.45 -35.41 19.78
CA ALA A 8 -40.34 -33.96 19.64
C ALA A 8 -38.88 -33.53 19.84
N LEU A 9 -38.02 -33.83 18.85
CA LEU A 9 -36.58 -33.59 18.93
C LEU A 9 -36.00 -33.26 17.53
N LEU A 10 -36.59 -32.27 16.86
CA LEU A 10 -36.18 -31.85 15.52
C LEU A 10 -36.39 -30.33 15.29
N THR A 11 -35.47 -29.50 15.78
CA THR A 11 -35.02 -28.21 15.20
C THR A 11 -33.97 -27.61 16.15
N GLY A 12 -32.70 -27.95 15.94
CA GLY A 12 -31.59 -27.48 16.79
C GLY A 12 -30.27 -27.28 16.04
N LEU A 13 -30.27 -27.42 14.72
CA LEU A 13 -29.11 -27.14 13.89
C LEU A 13 -29.04 -25.63 13.63
N LEU A 14 -28.53 -24.88 14.61
CA LEU A 14 -28.06 -23.51 14.35
C LEU A 14 -27.01 -23.60 13.25
N GLY A 15 -27.29 -22.97 12.11
CA GLY A 15 -26.35 -22.90 11.01
C GLY A 15 -25.12 -22.12 11.45
N LEU A 16 -24.01 -22.82 11.68
CA LEU A 16 -22.68 -22.24 11.70
C LEU A 16 -22.36 -21.75 10.28
N VAL A 17 -22.93 -20.60 9.91
CA VAL A 17 -22.55 -19.87 8.70
C VAL A 17 -21.09 -19.47 8.89
N PRO A 18 -20.15 -20.00 8.09
CA PRO A 18 -18.77 -19.58 8.20
C PRO A 18 -18.71 -18.09 7.83
N TYR A 19 -18.25 -17.25 8.76
CA TYR A 19 -17.92 -15.85 8.48
C TYR A 19 -16.64 -15.81 7.62
N VAL A 20 -16.79 -16.16 6.34
CA VAL A 20 -15.75 -15.99 5.33
C VAL A 20 -15.60 -14.50 5.08
N SER A 21 -14.65 -13.86 5.79
CA SER A 21 -14.30 -12.48 5.49
C SER A 21 -13.48 -12.46 4.21
N ALA A 22 -14.20 -12.32 3.09
CA ALA A 22 -13.67 -12.38 1.73
C ALA A 22 -12.91 -11.11 1.30
N HIS A 23 -12.32 -10.38 2.25
CA HIS A 23 -11.87 -9.00 2.10
C HIS A 23 -10.61 -8.75 2.95
N GLY A 24 -9.71 -7.86 2.54
CA GLY A 24 -8.41 -7.70 3.20
C GLY A 24 -7.64 -6.41 2.93
N PHE A 25 -6.53 -6.25 3.63
CA PHE A 25 -5.71 -5.03 3.70
C PHE A 25 -4.27 -5.35 4.14
N VAL A 26 -3.34 -4.39 3.99
CA VAL A 26 -1.99 -4.49 4.55
C VAL A 26 -2.04 -4.18 6.05
N MET A 27 -1.72 -5.15 6.92
CA MET A 27 -1.68 -4.92 8.36
C MET A 27 -0.39 -4.22 8.82
N ASN A 28 0.74 -4.48 8.15
CA ASN A 28 2.01 -3.83 8.43
C ASN A 28 2.96 -3.90 7.24
N VAL A 29 3.98 -3.04 7.27
CA VAL A 29 5.10 -3.05 6.34
C VAL A 29 6.42 -3.14 7.09
N THR A 30 7.36 -3.92 6.58
CA THR A 30 8.73 -3.98 7.12
C THR A 30 9.70 -3.42 6.10
N ILE A 31 10.41 -2.36 6.47
CA ILE A 31 11.40 -1.66 5.63
C ILE A 31 12.77 -1.88 6.26
N ASP A 32 13.69 -2.53 5.55
CA ASP A 32 15.06 -2.84 6.00
C ASP A 32 15.13 -3.45 7.43
N GLY A 33 14.12 -4.29 7.76
CA GLY A 33 14.00 -4.95 9.06
C GLY A 33 13.23 -4.16 10.14
N LYS A 34 12.86 -2.90 9.90
CA LYS A 34 11.98 -2.12 10.79
C LYS A 34 10.53 -2.27 10.36
N THR A 35 9.71 -2.90 11.20
CA THR A 35 8.25 -3.00 11.01
C THR A 35 7.54 -1.71 11.43
N TYR A 36 6.52 -1.35 10.66
CA TYR A 36 5.57 -0.27 10.93
C TYR A 36 4.16 -0.85 10.86
N GLU A 37 3.46 -0.89 11.99
CA GLU A 37 2.07 -1.37 12.06
C GLU A 37 1.09 -0.41 11.36
N GLY A 38 0.03 -0.98 10.79
CA GLY A 38 -1.02 -0.29 10.06
C GLY A 38 -2.32 -0.14 10.87
N ASN A 39 -3.09 0.87 10.51
CA ASN A 39 -4.42 1.08 11.08
C ASN A 39 -5.44 0.14 10.41
N GLY A 40 -6.31 -0.47 11.22
CA GLY A 40 -7.37 -1.33 10.71
C GLY A 40 -8.44 -0.55 9.92
N PRO A 41 -9.19 -1.21 9.01
CA PRO A 41 -10.28 -0.57 8.27
C PRO A 41 -11.31 0.07 9.20
N ARG A 42 -11.59 1.37 9.00
CA ARG A 42 -12.39 2.21 9.93
C ARG A 42 -13.86 1.77 10.11
N GLN A 43 -14.36 0.86 9.27
CA GLN A 43 -15.66 0.19 9.44
C GLN A 43 -15.75 -0.67 10.72
N TYR A 44 -14.61 -1.12 11.27
CA TYR A 44 -14.58 -1.94 12.47
C TYR A 44 -14.52 -1.05 13.73
N SER A 45 -15.43 -1.30 14.67
CA SER A 45 -15.47 -0.57 15.94
C SER A 45 -14.25 -0.88 16.82
N ASN A 46 -13.75 0.14 17.52
CA ASN A 46 -12.46 0.14 18.21
C ASN A 46 -11.26 -0.23 17.30
N PRO A 47 -10.98 0.58 16.26
CA PRO A 47 -9.74 0.44 15.51
C PRO A 47 -8.55 0.71 16.44
N TYR A 48 -7.55 -0.17 16.41
CA TYR A 48 -6.26 0.07 17.06
C TYR A 48 -5.54 1.19 16.30
N ILE A 49 -5.57 2.40 16.87
CA ILE A 49 -4.96 3.59 16.24
C ILE A 49 -3.46 3.63 16.54
N VAL A 50 -2.67 3.67 15.47
CA VAL A 50 -1.21 3.80 15.52
C VAL A 50 -0.72 4.86 14.54
N ASP A 51 0.34 5.57 14.94
CA ASP A 51 1.06 6.51 14.10
C ASP A 51 1.79 5.74 12.98
N SER A 52 1.12 5.60 11.84
CA SER A 52 1.52 4.71 10.75
C SER A 52 1.90 5.48 9.48
N PRO A 53 2.88 4.98 8.69
CA PRO A 53 3.08 5.41 7.33
C PRO A 53 2.07 4.78 6.35
N ILE A 54 1.34 3.74 6.75
CA ILE A 54 0.32 3.10 5.93
C ILE A 54 -0.95 3.96 5.99
N ARG A 55 -1.46 4.34 4.81
CA ARG A 55 -2.71 5.10 4.68
C ARG A 55 -3.91 4.25 5.12
N SER A 56 -4.76 4.82 5.95
CA SER A 56 -5.92 4.09 6.50
C SER A 56 -7.09 4.11 5.52
N ILE A 57 -7.81 2.99 5.42
CA ILE A 57 -8.98 2.82 4.55
C ILE A 57 -10.27 2.75 5.38
N SER A 58 -11.42 3.09 4.80
CA SER A 58 -12.72 2.92 5.46
C SER A 58 -13.10 1.45 5.54
N GLN A 59 -13.00 0.74 4.41
CA GLN A 59 -13.45 -0.64 4.24
C GLN A 59 -12.34 -1.48 3.60
N ASN A 60 -12.36 -2.80 3.85
CA ASN A 60 -11.43 -3.77 3.26
C ASN A 60 -11.97 -4.48 2.00
N GLY A 61 -13.18 -4.11 1.54
CA GLY A 61 -13.75 -4.66 0.31
C GLY A 61 -13.00 -4.19 -0.94
N PRO A 62 -13.10 -4.92 -2.06
CA PRO A 62 -12.43 -4.55 -3.30
C PRO A 62 -13.01 -3.27 -3.90
N ILE A 63 -12.18 -2.57 -4.66
CA ILE A 63 -12.63 -1.74 -5.77
C ILE A 63 -12.88 -2.67 -6.97
N THR A 64 -13.93 -2.44 -7.76
CA THR A 64 -14.26 -3.26 -8.94
C THR A 64 -14.40 -2.46 -10.25
N SER A 65 -14.29 -1.13 -10.19
CA SER A 65 -14.20 -0.27 -11.37
C SER A 65 -12.80 0.33 -11.48
N VAL A 66 -12.21 0.24 -12.68
CA VAL A 66 -10.95 0.93 -13.01
C VAL A 66 -11.07 2.45 -12.99
N SER A 67 -12.29 3.00 -13.03
CA SER A 67 -12.56 4.44 -12.99
C SER A 67 -12.84 5.00 -11.59
N ASP A 68 -12.69 4.18 -10.54
CA ASP A 68 -12.96 4.60 -9.16
C ASP A 68 -11.74 5.35 -8.59
N PRO A 69 -11.87 6.59 -8.08
CA PRO A 69 -10.74 7.33 -7.49
C PRO A 69 -10.10 6.61 -6.28
N ASN A 70 -10.83 5.71 -5.60
CA ASN A 70 -10.29 4.87 -4.53
C ASN A 70 -9.23 3.87 -5.03
N LEU A 71 -9.16 3.61 -6.34
CA LEU A 71 -8.09 2.81 -6.96
C LEU A 71 -6.69 3.37 -6.64
N ALA A 72 -6.56 4.67 -6.31
CA ALA A 72 -5.29 5.25 -5.90
C ALA A 72 -4.69 4.55 -4.66
N CYS A 73 -5.43 4.46 -3.55
CA CYS A 73 -4.88 4.03 -2.25
C CYS A 73 -5.88 3.27 -1.33
N GLY A 74 -6.98 2.76 -1.87
CA GLY A 74 -8.02 2.03 -1.15
C GLY A 74 -9.24 2.90 -0.76
N GLN A 75 -10.29 2.26 -0.27
CA GLN A 75 -11.57 2.94 0.02
C GLN A 75 -11.43 4.08 1.03
N ASP A 76 -11.87 5.27 0.65
CA ASP A 76 -11.78 6.54 1.40
C ASP A 76 -10.39 6.79 2.01
N SER A 77 -9.32 6.44 1.30
CA SER A 77 -7.95 6.42 1.83
C SER A 77 -7.53 7.75 2.45
N GLN A 78 -7.12 7.72 3.72
CA GLN A 78 -6.65 8.90 4.47
C GLN A 78 -5.13 8.83 4.68
N PRO A 79 -4.40 9.96 4.61
CA PRO A 79 -2.98 10.01 4.89
C PRO A 79 -2.59 9.34 6.21
N GLY A 80 -1.41 8.72 6.23
CA GLY A 80 -0.78 8.22 7.45
C GLY A 80 -0.20 9.37 8.28
N ALA A 81 -0.16 9.20 9.60
CA ALA A 81 0.42 10.20 10.51
C ALA A 81 1.96 10.28 10.43
N VAL A 82 2.61 9.29 9.81
CA VAL A 82 4.06 9.18 9.69
C VAL A 82 4.47 9.14 8.21
N VAL A 83 5.70 9.57 7.92
CA VAL A 83 6.39 9.27 6.67
C VAL A 83 7.63 8.44 7.04
N ALA A 84 7.76 7.24 6.47
CA ALA A 84 8.79 6.28 6.86
C ALA A 84 10.07 6.46 6.03
N THR A 85 11.20 6.65 6.69
CA THR A 85 12.51 6.73 6.02
C THR A 85 12.84 5.40 5.31
N ALA A 86 13.28 5.51 4.06
CA ALA A 86 13.86 4.43 3.26
C ALA A 86 14.95 5.02 2.34
N ASN A 87 15.62 4.19 1.55
CA ASN A 87 16.63 4.61 0.57
C ASN A 87 16.40 3.91 -0.78
N PRO A 88 17.07 4.33 -1.87
CA PRO A 88 17.25 3.48 -3.04
C PRO A 88 17.81 2.10 -2.63
N GLY A 89 17.33 1.03 -3.24
CA GLY A 89 17.69 -0.35 -2.91
C GLY A 89 17.04 -0.93 -1.64
N SER A 90 16.40 -0.12 -0.78
CA SER A 90 15.72 -0.61 0.44
C SER A 90 14.69 -1.70 0.12
N ALA A 91 14.65 -2.74 0.93
CA ALA A 91 13.70 -3.83 0.81
C ALA A 91 12.45 -3.54 1.66
N ILE A 92 11.27 -3.55 1.03
CA ILE A 92 9.98 -3.35 1.68
C ILE A 92 9.08 -4.58 1.49
N ALA A 93 8.65 -5.15 2.62
CA ALA A 93 7.77 -6.30 2.70
C ALA A 93 6.36 -5.88 3.18
N PHE A 94 5.33 -6.26 2.44
CA PHE A 94 3.92 -5.95 2.72
C PHE A 94 3.19 -7.18 3.27
N THR A 95 2.69 -7.09 4.51
CA THR A 95 1.92 -8.19 5.15
C THR A 95 0.43 -7.99 4.92
N TRP A 96 -0.14 -8.75 3.98
CA TRP A 96 -1.58 -8.72 3.68
C TRP A 96 -2.36 -9.72 4.53
N VAL A 97 -3.51 -9.29 5.06
CA VAL A 97 -4.42 -10.08 5.88
C VAL A 97 -5.87 -9.92 5.43
N SER A 98 -6.72 -10.87 5.80
CA SER A 98 -8.17 -10.80 5.65
C SER A 98 -8.86 -10.52 6.98
N GLY A 99 -10.08 -9.97 6.94
CA GLY A 99 -10.87 -9.73 8.15
C GLY A 99 -10.54 -8.43 8.90
N MET A 100 -10.50 -8.51 10.22
CA MET A 100 -10.37 -7.36 11.14
C MET A 100 -9.01 -7.38 11.85
N LEU A 101 -8.43 -6.21 12.14
CA LEU A 101 -7.09 -6.11 12.74
C LEU A 101 -6.96 -6.78 14.12
N SER A 102 -8.06 -6.91 14.87
CA SER A 102 -8.13 -7.61 16.16
C SER A 102 -8.21 -9.14 16.03
N SER A 103 -8.45 -9.67 14.84
CA SER A 103 -8.48 -11.11 14.52
C SER A 103 -8.14 -11.31 13.04
N PRO A 104 -6.88 -11.04 12.64
CA PRO A 104 -6.48 -11.09 11.24
C PRO A 104 -6.40 -12.54 10.76
N GLY A 105 -7.09 -12.85 9.67
CA GLY A 105 -6.87 -14.08 8.91
C GLY A 105 -5.74 -13.90 7.91
N ALA A 106 -5.14 -15.00 7.44
CA ALA A 106 -4.31 -14.95 6.24
C ALA A 106 -5.12 -14.43 5.05
N TRP A 107 -4.45 -13.86 4.04
CA TRP A 107 -5.08 -13.61 2.74
C TRP A 107 -5.73 -14.90 2.21
N PHE A 108 -6.85 -14.81 1.49
CA PHE A 108 -7.61 -16.00 1.07
C PHE A 108 -7.78 -16.14 -0.45
N HIS A 109 -7.66 -15.07 -1.24
CA HIS A 109 -7.65 -15.21 -2.70
C HIS A 109 -6.31 -15.84 -3.15
N ARG A 110 -6.38 -16.86 -4.00
CA ARG A 110 -5.19 -17.63 -4.46
C ARG A 110 -4.80 -17.35 -5.91
N VAL A 111 -5.44 -16.39 -6.56
CA VAL A 111 -5.44 -16.23 -8.02
C VAL A 111 -5.38 -14.76 -8.41
N GLY A 112 -4.28 -14.38 -9.06
CA GLY A 112 -4.04 -13.03 -9.57
C GLY A 112 -2.67 -12.47 -9.20
N PRO A 113 -2.28 -11.31 -9.77
CA PRO A 113 -0.98 -10.71 -9.55
C PRO A 113 -0.88 -10.00 -8.20
N ILE A 114 0.36 -9.58 -7.90
CA ILE A 114 0.67 -8.46 -7.00
C ILE A 114 1.51 -7.45 -7.79
N LEU A 115 1.15 -6.18 -7.69
CA LEU A 115 1.77 -5.07 -8.41
C LEU A 115 2.30 -4.04 -7.40
N THR A 116 3.41 -3.37 -7.72
CA THR A 116 3.86 -2.23 -6.91
C THR A 116 4.22 -1.04 -7.80
N TYR A 117 3.69 0.11 -7.41
CA TYR A 117 3.92 1.42 -8.02
C TYR A 117 4.52 2.37 -6.99
N MET A 118 5.20 3.41 -7.46
CA MET A 118 5.53 4.59 -6.65
C MET A 118 4.99 5.84 -7.34
N ALA A 119 4.79 6.91 -6.57
CA ALA A 119 4.48 8.25 -7.07
C ALA A 119 5.14 9.28 -6.14
N ARG A 120 5.74 10.33 -6.69
CA ARG A 120 6.33 11.41 -5.88
C ARG A 120 5.21 12.29 -5.34
N CYS A 121 5.32 12.68 -4.06
CA CYS A 121 4.40 13.63 -3.45
C CYS A 121 4.78 15.04 -3.90
N GLU A 122 4.34 15.41 -5.11
CA GLU A 122 4.65 16.71 -5.70
C GLU A 122 3.95 17.87 -4.98
N GLY A 123 4.68 18.98 -4.82
CA GLY A 123 4.17 20.23 -4.21
C GLY A 123 3.87 20.20 -2.71
N THR A 124 3.82 19.03 -2.04
CA THR A 124 3.53 18.91 -0.60
C THR A 124 4.06 17.59 -0.01
N THR A 125 4.19 17.54 1.32
CA THR A 125 4.65 16.33 2.03
C THR A 125 3.61 15.19 1.97
N CYS A 126 4.05 13.93 2.03
CA CYS A 126 3.15 12.78 1.80
C CYS A 126 2.06 12.61 2.87
N ASP A 127 2.20 13.18 4.07
CA ASP A 127 1.13 13.25 5.07
C ASP A 127 -0.03 14.20 4.68
N LYS A 128 0.16 15.02 3.63
CA LYS A 128 -0.82 15.99 3.11
C LYS A 128 -1.16 15.79 1.63
N PHE A 129 -0.43 14.92 0.92
CA PHE A 129 -0.60 14.70 -0.52
C PHE A 129 -1.91 13.98 -0.85
N ASN A 130 -2.68 14.49 -1.81
CA ASN A 130 -3.90 13.83 -2.28
C ASN A 130 -3.56 12.71 -3.28
N ALA A 131 -3.95 11.48 -2.97
CA ALA A 131 -3.54 10.31 -3.77
C ALA A 131 -4.22 10.21 -5.13
N THR A 132 -5.37 10.86 -5.36
CA THR A 132 -5.99 10.85 -6.71
C THR A 132 -5.10 11.54 -7.74
N ASP A 133 -4.32 12.52 -7.28
CA ASP A 133 -3.52 13.43 -8.11
C ASP A 133 -2.10 12.85 -8.38
N ALA A 134 -1.82 11.68 -7.81
CA ALA A 134 -0.58 10.94 -7.95
C ALA A 134 -0.25 10.58 -9.40
N GLN A 135 1.01 10.77 -9.76
CA GLN A 135 1.60 10.33 -11.03
C GLN A 135 2.41 9.05 -10.79
N TRP A 136 1.80 7.91 -11.07
CA TRP A 136 2.30 6.59 -10.73
C TRP A 136 3.29 6.05 -11.77
N PHE A 137 4.36 5.42 -11.30
CA PHE A 137 5.25 4.58 -12.11
C PHE A 137 5.36 3.18 -11.50
N LYS A 138 5.23 2.14 -12.32
CA LYS A 138 5.33 0.75 -11.84
C LYS A 138 6.79 0.40 -11.58
N ILE A 139 7.08 -0.14 -10.40
CA ILE A 139 8.43 -0.60 -10.00
C ILE A 139 8.55 -2.13 -10.01
N ALA A 140 7.45 -2.86 -9.75
CA ALA A 140 7.46 -4.31 -9.68
C ALA A 140 6.10 -4.93 -10.07
N GLN A 141 6.14 -6.17 -10.55
CA GLN A 141 4.97 -7.01 -10.75
C GLN A 141 5.32 -8.50 -10.58
N ALA A 142 4.45 -9.26 -9.95
CA ALA A 142 4.55 -10.70 -9.80
C ALA A 142 3.19 -11.36 -10.08
N GLY A 143 3.16 -12.56 -10.65
CA GLY A 143 1.95 -13.21 -11.13
C GLY A 143 2.05 -14.73 -11.00
N LEU A 144 1.89 -15.45 -12.11
CA LEU A 144 2.11 -16.89 -12.18
C LEU A 144 3.58 -17.25 -11.84
N ILE A 145 3.74 -18.23 -10.94
CA ILE A 145 5.04 -18.74 -10.47
C ILE A 145 5.56 -19.75 -11.48
N THR A 146 6.60 -19.35 -12.22
CA THR A 146 7.25 -20.18 -13.25
C THR A 146 7.82 -21.47 -12.66
N GLY A 147 7.38 -22.62 -13.18
CA GLY A 147 7.85 -23.94 -12.73
C GLY A 147 6.99 -24.58 -11.65
N SER A 148 5.94 -23.91 -11.15
CA SER A 148 4.85 -24.59 -10.46
C SER A 148 4.13 -25.55 -11.44
N SER A 149 3.69 -26.71 -10.96
CA SER A 149 2.95 -27.69 -11.79
C SER A 149 1.52 -27.24 -12.11
N ASP A 150 0.95 -26.40 -11.25
CA ASP A 150 -0.50 -26.17 -11.16
C ASP A 150 -0.90 -24.74 -11.60
N SER A 151 0.03 -23.98 -12.19
CA SER A 151 -0.14 -22.55 -12.49
C SER A 151 -0.43 -21.72 -11.22
N GLU A 152 0.40 -21.92 -10.20
CA GLU A 152 0.29 -21.22 -8.91
C GLU A 152 0.55 -19.72 -9.09
N TRP A 153 -0.25 -18.86 -8.44
CA TRP A 153 -0.06 -17.42 -8.44
C TRP A 153 0.65 -16.95 -7.17
N VAL A 154 1.38 -15.82 -7.26
CA VAL A 154 2.10 -15.20 -6.13
C VAL A 154 1.22 -15.00 -4.88
N GLN A 155 -0.07 -14.68 -5.04
CA GLN A 155 -1.02 -14.56 -3.93
C GLN A 155 -1.15 -15.84 -3.09
N ASN A 156 -0.87 -17.03 -3.66
CA ASN A 156 -0.93 -18.28 -2.90
C ASN A 156 0.12 -18.31 -1.77
N LEU A 157 1.26 -17.63 -1.93
CA LEU A 157 2.25 -17.43 -0.86
C LEU A 157 1.68 -16.50 0.24
N THR A 158 0.97 -15.45 -0.15
CA THR A 158 0.27 -14.54 0.75
C THR A 158 -0.80 -15.27 1.57
N THR A 159 -1.48 -16.28 0.99
CA THR A 159 -2.42 -17.14 1.74
C THR A 159 -1.74 -18.11 2.73
N GLN A 160 -0.42 -18.24 2.66
CA GLN A 160 0.40 -18.98 3.62
C GLN A 160 1.00 -18.04 4.70
N GLY A 161 0.55 -16.78 4.74
CA GLY A 161 1.05 -15.76 5.66
C GLY A 161 2.40 -15.14 5.25
N GLN A 162 2.91 -15.42 4.05
CA GLN A 162 4.15 -14.80 3.58
C GLN A 162 3.89 -13.36 3.11
N PRO A 163 4.69 -12.37 3.56
CA PRO A 163 4.58 -11.01 3.04
C PRO A 163 5.08 -10.96 1.59
N TYR A 164 4.57 -10.00 0.82
CA TYR A 164 5.10 -9.72 -0.51
C TYR A 164 6.24 -8.69 -0.41
N THR A 165 7.45 -9.07 -0.82
CA THR A 165 8.63 -8.20 -0.76
C THR A 165 9.02 -7.67 -2.12
N THR A 166 9.27 -6.36 -2.21
CA THR A 166 9.89 -5.68 -3.35
C THR A 166 11.06 -4.83 -2.87
N GLN A 167 11.90 -4.37 -3.81
CA GLN A 167 12.92 -3.36 -3.55
C GLN A 167 12.46 -2.01 -4.11
N ILE A 168 12.88 -0.93 -3.45
CA ILE A 168 12.83 0.42 -4.01
C ILE A 168 13.91 0.51 -5.10
N PRO A 169 13.64 1.10 -6.27
CA PRO A 169 14.63 1.21 -7.34
C PRO A 169 15.95 1.85 -6.89
N GLU A 170 17.06 1.31 -7.40
CA GLU A 170 18.40 1.88 -7.22
C GLU A 170 18.52 3.25 -7.91
N ASP A 171 19.38 4.12 -7.36
CA ASP A 171 19.64 5.49 -7.83
C ASP A 171 18.40 6.41 -8.00
N LEU A 172 17.24 6.05 -7.44
CA LEU A 172 16.04 6.89 -7.39
C LEU A 172 16.32 8.23 -6.67
N GLU A 173 15.85 9.33 -7.24
CA GLU A 173 16.03 10.68 -6.68
C GLU A 173 15.43 10.80 -5.25
N PRO A 174 16.13 11.40 -4.27
CA PRO A 174 15.61 11.64 -2.93
C PRO A 174 14.31 12.48 -2.89
N GLY A 175 13.50 12.27 -1.86
CA GLY A 175 12.25 13.00 -1.63
C GLY A 175 11.13 12.12 -1.09
N GLN A 176 9.92 12.68 -0.95
CA GLN A 176 8.79 11.94 -0.41
C GLN A 176 7.95 11.28 -1.52
N TYR A 177 7.62 10.00 -1.33
CA TYR A 177 6.88 9.18 -2.28
C TYR A 177 5.76 8.39 -1.59
N LEU A 178 4.64 8.21 -2.28
CA LEU A 178 3.74 7.09 -2.00
C LEU A 178 4.30 5.85 -2.68
N ILE A 179 4.35 4.73 -1.96
CA ILE A 179 4.47 3.39 -2.56
C ILE A 179 3.11 2.69 -2.45
N ARG A 180 2.56 2.28 -3.59
CA ARG A 180 1.24 1.63 -3.74
C ARG A 180 1.48 0.16 -4.08
N ASN A 181 1.29 -0.73 -3.12
CA ASN A 181 1.24 -2.16 -3.36
C ASN A 181 -0.22 -2.60 -3.54
N GLU A 182 -0.47 -3.45 -4.51
CA GLU A 182 -1.82 -3.85 -4.90
C GLU A 182 -1.90 -5.35 -5.16
N ILE A 183 -2.89 -5.99 -4.55
CA ILE A 183 -3.40 -7.29 -4.99
C ILE A 183 -4.54 -7.05 -5.99
N ILE A 184 -4.53 -7.76 -7.13
CA ILE A 184 -5.72 -7.87 -7.99
C ILE A 184 -6.20 -9.32 -7.90
N SER A 185 -7.33 -9.58 -7.25
CA SER A 185 -7.96 -10.90 -7.32
C SER A 185 -8.63 -11.08 -8.68
N LEU A 186 -8.34 -12.22 -9.32
CA LEU A 186 -8.87 -12.58 -10.63
C LEU A 186 -9.94 -13.68 -10.56
N GLN A 187 -10.50 -13.98 -9.38
CA GLN A 187 -11.41 -15.12 -9.23
C GLN A 187 -12.69 -15.02 -10.08
N GLY A 188 -13.24 -13.82 -10.25
CA GLY A 188 -14.36 -13.52 -11.15
C GLY A 188 -13.96 -12.88 -12.50
N ALA A 189 -12.67 -12.70 -12.77
CA ALA A 189 -12.15 -11.90 -13.89
C ALA A 189 -12.42 -12.50 -15.28
N GLN A 190 -13.08 -13.66 -15.37
CA GLN A 190 -13.58 -14.20 -16.64
C GLN A 190 -14.82 -13.43 -17.15
N SER A 191 -15.39 -12.54 -16.33
CA SER A 191 -16.51 -11.65 -16.69
C SER A 191 -16.10 -10.17 -16.54
N PRO A 192 -16.61 -9.26 -17.39
CA PRO A 192 -16.37 -7.82 -17.25
C PRO A 192 -16.79 -7.30 -15.87
N GLY A 193 -15.92 -6.53 -15.22
CA GLY A 193 -16.13 -6.03 -13.85
C GLY A 193 -15.97 -7.07 -12.73
N GLY A 194 -15.54 -8.30 -13.04
CA GLY A 194 -15.31 -9.37 -12.07
C GLY A 194 -13.88 -9.45 -11.51
N ALA A 195 -13.01 -8.51 -11.87
CA ALA A 195 -11.69 -8.33 -11.23
C ALA A 195 -11.81 -7.44 -9.99
N GLU A 196 -11.05 -7.77 -8.95
CA GLU A 196 -11.17 -7.19 -7.62
C GLU A 196 -9.85 -6.54 -7.20
N PHE A 197 -9.81 -5.22 -7.16
CA PHE A 197 -8.63 -4.41 -6.89
C PHE A 197 -8.52 -4.09 -5.40
N TYR A 198 -7.37 -4.44 -4.80
CA TYR A 198 -7.03 -4.15 -3.41
C TYR A 198 -5.71 -3.35 -3.36
N PRO A 199 -5.75 -2.02 -3.56
CA PRO A 199 -4.59 -1.16 -3.39
C PRO A 199 -4.39 -0.71 -1.94
N SER A 200 -3.13 -0.61 -1.51
CA SER A 200 -2.72 -0.02 -0.23
C SER A 200 -1.49 0.86 -0.43
N CYS A 201 -1.48 2.04 0.20
CA CYS A 201 -0.41 3.02 0.08
C CYS A 201 0.37 3.20 1.38
N THR A 202 1.70 3.23 1.28
CA THR A 202 2.62 3.62 2.36
C THR A 202 3.36 4.90 1.98
N GLN A 203 3.58 5.78 2.96
CA GLN A 203 4.24 7.08 2.81
C GLN A 203 5.72 6.93 3.15
N LEU A 204 6.59 7.21 2.19
CA LEU A 204 8.04 7.06 2.30
C LEU A 204 8.77 8.40 2.17
N ASP A 205 9.89 8.53 2.88
CA ASP A 205 10.89 9.59 2.74
C ASP A 205 12.18 8.94 2.25
N ILE A 206 12.49 9.12 0.97
CA ILE A 206 13.61 8.48 0.27
C ILE A 206 14.86 9.34 0.47
N GLY A 207 15.85 8.81 1.17
CA GLY A 207 17.15 9.42 1.38
C GLY A 207 18.16 9.13 0.27
N GLY A 208 19.44 9.29 0.59
CA GLY A 208 20.56 9.01 -0.32
C GLY A 208 20.90 10.17 -1.26
N ASN A 209 21.46 9.82 -2.42
CA ASN A 209 21.98 10.77 -3.42
C ASN A 209 21.69 10.32 -4.86
N GLY A 210 20.61 9.55 -5.06
CA GLY A 210 20.16 9.14 -6.38
C GLY A 210 19.82 10.32 -7.28
N ILE A 211 19.84 10.09 -8.59
CA ILE A 211 19.69 11.12 -9.63
C ILE A 211 18.71 10.72 -10.73
N LEU A 212 18.04 9.58 -10.58
CA LEU A 212 17.16 9.02 -11.59
C LEU A 212 15.68 9.20 -11.23
N VAL A 213 14.88 9.52 -12.25
CA VAL A 213 13.43 9.70 -12.22
C VAL A 213 12.78 8.71 -13.20
N PRO A 214 11.50 8.35 -13.01
CA PRO A 214 10.80 7.47 -13.95
C PRO A 214 10.70 8.12 -15.34
N ASN A 215 10.97 7.35 -16.39
CA ASN A 215 10.89 7.81 -17.78
C ASN A 215 9.46 8.12 -18.26
N ALA A 216 8.45 7.66 -17.51
CA ALA A 216 7.03 7.89 -17.75
C ALA A 216 6.25 7.63 -16.45
N THR A 217 5.13 8.32 -16.29
CA THR A 217 4.16 8.15 -15.21
C THR A 217 2.74 8.06 -15.80
N VAL A 218 1.77 7.64 -14.98
CA VAL A 218 0.36 7.53 -15.35
C VAL A 218 -0.53 8.09 -14.24
N SER A 219 -1.66 8.71 -14.58
CA SER A 219 -2.66 9.10 -13.58
C SER A 219 -3.36 7.86 -13.00
N THR A 220 -4.06 8.01 -11.88
CA THR A 220 -4.91 6.93 -11.33
C THR A 220 -6.00 6.51 -12.34
N ALA A 221 -6.58 7.45 -13.09
CA ALA A 221 -7.67 7.18 -14.04
C ALA A 221 -7.21 6.54 -15.36
N ASP A 222 -5.96 6.76 -15.74
CA ASP A 222 -5.34 6.17 -16.94
C ASP A 222 -4.57 4.87 -16.61
N MET A 223 -4.55 4.42 -15.35
CA MET A 223 -3.72 3.30 -14.89
C MET A 223 -4.14 1.96 -15.49
N TYR A 224 -5.44 1.71 -15.62
CA TYR A 224 -6.02 0.45 -16.09
C TYR A 224 -7.18 0.66 -17.06
N SER A 225 -7.49 -0.35 -17.88
CA SER A 225 -8.67 -0.40 -18.73
C SER A 225 -9.47 -1.67 -18.48
N ALA A 226 -10.80 -1.55 -18.38
CA ALA A 226 -11.68 -2.64 -17.95
C ALA A 226 -11.61 -3.88 -18.87
N ASP A 227 -11.31 -3.69 -20.16
CA ASP A 227 -11.21 -4.73 -21.17
C ASP A 227 -9.76 -5.19 -21.45
N GLU A 228 -8.76 -4.73 -20.69
CA GLU A 228 -7.37 -5.14 -20.94
C GLU A 228 -7.11 -6.61 -20.54
N PRO A 229 -6.21 -7.34 -21.22
CA PRO A 229 -6.03 -8.80 -21.00
C PRO A 229 -5.50 -9.20 -19.62
N GLY A 230 -5.12 -8.22 -18.79
CA GLY A 230 -4.75 -8.43 -17.38
C GLY A 230 -5.92 -8.31 -16.40
N ILE A 231 -7.05 -7.72 -16.82
CA ILE A 231 -8.24 -7.43 -16.02
C ILE A 231 -9.44 -8.26 -16.46
N LEU A 232 -9.66 -8.42 -17.78
CA LEU A 232 -10.62 -9.39 -18.34
C LEU A 232 -9.85 -10.63 -18.81
N VAL A 233 -9.84 -11.68 -17.99
CA VAL A 233 -8.85 -12.76 -18.05
C VAL A 233 -9.52 -14.13 -18.22
N TYR A 234 -9.32 -14.75 -19.38
CA TYR A 234 -9.76 -16.12 -19.64
C TYR A 234 -8.81 -16.85 -20.61
N PRO A 235 -8.24 -18.03 -20.25
CA PRO A 235 -8.35 -18.74 -18.97
C PRO A 235 -7.32 -18.25 -17.92
N LEU A 236 -7.65 -18.41 -16.63
CA LEU A 236 -6.83 -17.95 -15.48
C LEU A 236 -5.50 -18.73 -15.25
N ASN A 237 -5.23 -19.75 -16.07
CA ASN A 237 -3.99 -20.53 -16.06
C ASN A 237 -3.23 -20.47 -17.40
N GLY A 238 -3.61 -19.54 -18.29
CA GLY A 238 -2.87 -19.24 -19.52
C GLY A 238 -1.68 -18.28 -19.29
N PRO A 239 -0.95 -17.92 -20.36
CA PRO A 239 0.04 -16.85 -20.30
C PRO A 239 -0.61 -15.53 -19.88
N TYR A 240 -0.13 -14.93 -18.79
CA TYR A 240 -0.71 -13.70 -18.24
C TYR A 240 -0.01 -12.45 -18.76
N VAL A 241 -0.81 -11.44 -19.14
CA VAL A 241 -0.34 -10.08 -19.44
C VAL A 241 -0.65 -9.22 -18.22
N PHE A 242 0.37 -8.62 -17.61
CA PHE A 242 0.17 -7.72 -16.48
C PHE A 242 -0.53 -6.43 -16.93
N PRO A 243 -1.54 -5.94 -16.18
CA PRO A 243 -2.31 -4.78 -16.56
C PRO A 243 -1.56 -3.46 -16.28
N GLY A 244 -1.97 -2.40 -16.95
CA GLY A 244 -1.44 -1.04 -16.79
C GLY A 244 -0.03 -0.84 -17.36
N PRO A 245 0.68 0.23 -16.97
CA PRO A 245 1.94 0.60 -17.59
C PRO A 245 3.04 -0.47 -17.41
N PRO A 246 4.06 -0.51 -18.29
CA PRO A 246 5.24 -1.32 -18.06
C PRO A 246 5.96 -0.89 -16.76
N ILE A 247 6.84 -1.74 -16.23
CA ILE A 247 7.82 -1.29 -15.23
C ILE A 247 8.63 -0.14 -15.83
N ALA A 248 8.67 0.99 -15.14
CA ALA A 248 9.34 2.19 -15.63
C ALA A 248 10.86 2.00 -15.66
N ALA A 249 11.50 2.50 -16.70
CA ALA A 249 12.94 2.70 -16.69
C ALA A 249 13.24 3.97 -15.87
N LEU A 250 14.22 3.90 -14.98
CA LEU A 250 14.74 5.11 -14.35
C LEU A 250 15.82 5.74 -15.23
N VAL A 251 15.74 7.05 -15.41
CA VAL A 251 16.61 7.86 -16.28
C VAL A 251 17.05 9.13 -15.54
N PRO A 252 18.21 9.74 -15.84
CA PRO A 252 18.61 10.99 -15.20
C PRO A 252 17.56 12.10 -15.42
N ASP A 253 17.27 12.92 -14.41
CA ASP A 253 16.35 14.05 -14.62
C ASP A 253 16.97 15.08 -15.58
N ASN A 254 16.36 15.18 -16.77
CA ASN A 254 16.70 16.17 -17.78
C ASN A 254 15.88 17.48 -17.60
N GLY A 255 15.30 17.69 -16.42
CA GLY A 255 14.34 18.76 -16.11
C GLY A 255 12.93 18.50 -16.65
N GLN A 256 12.64 17.27 -17.11
CA GLN A 256 11.41 16.94 -17.84
C GLN A 256 10.27 16.48 -16.92
N SER A 257 10.57 15.93 -15.74
CA SER A 257 9.55 15.47 -14.78
C SER A 257 8.69 16.59 -14.17
N LYS A 258 8.97 17.87 -14.51
CA LYS A 258 8.16 19.04 -14.12
C LYS A 258 7.15 19.47 -15.19
N ALA A 259 7.12 18.81 -16.35
CA ALA A 259 6.20 19.11 -17.44
C ALA A 259 5.12 18.02 -17.56
N ALA A 260 4.00 18.20 -16.87
CA ALA A 260 2.80 17.38 -17.04
C ALA A 260 2.05 17.75 -18.34
N ASP A 261 2.70 17.56 -19.49
CA ASP A 261 2.12 17.78 -20.83
C ASP A 261 1.76 16.42 -21.46
N ASN A 262 0.47 16.09 -21.43
CA ASN A 262 -0.07 14.83 -21.93
C ASN A 262 0.07 14.70 -23.46
N LYS A 263 1.18 14.13 -23.93
CA LYS A 263 1.33 13.69 -25.33
C LYS A 263 1.57 12.18 -25.42
N ALA A 264 0.47 11.44 -25.60
CA ALA A 264 0.49 10.00 -25.82
C ALA A 264 1.50 9.58 -26.91
N ALA A 265 2.27 8.52 -26.64
CA ALA A 265 3.21 7.95 -27.56
C ALA A 265 2.50 7.08 -28.63
N THR A 266 1.93 7.74 -29.65
CA THR A 266 1.30 7.05 -30.78
C THR A 266 2.32 6.17 -31.50
N SER A 267 2.16 4.85 -31.39
CA SER A 267 3.00 3.85 -32.04
C SER A 267 2.76 3.86 -33.56
N SER A 268 3.78 4.26 -34.33
CA SER A 268 3.71 4.40 -35.78
C SER A 268 3.89 3.05 -36.49
N THR A 269 2.78 2.33 -36.72
CA THR A 269 2.74 1.23 -37.69
C THR A 269 2.88 1.80 -39.12
N GLY A 270 4.03 1.54 -39.74
CA GLY A 270 4.29 2.00 -41.11
C GLY A 270 3.50 1.21 -42.15
N GLN A 271 2.58 1.85 -42.85
CA GLN A 271 1.98 1.31 -44.08
C GLN A 271 1.94 2.38 -45.17
N SER A 272 2.35 2.00 -46.38
CA SER A 272 2.60 2.90 -47.51
C SER A 272 1.36 3.14 -48.37
N SER A 273 1.36 4.25 -49.11
CA SER A 273 0.43 4.52 -50.22
C SER A 273 1.10 5.41 -51.28
N PRO A 274 0.71 5.30 -52.57
CA PRO A 274 1.48 5.84 -53.69
C PRO A 274 1.18 7.32 -54.00
N ALA A 275 2.10 7.98 -54.71
CA ALA A 275 2.03 9.41 -55.05
C ALA A 275 1.83 9.67 -56.56
N SER A 276 1.00 10.68 -56.89
CA SER A 276 0.94 11.37 -58.20
C SER A 276 0.04 12.62 -58.11
N PRO A 277 0.12 13.59 -59.04
CA PRO A 277 0.87 14.82 -58.73
C PRO A 277 0.04 16.12 -58.74
N ALA A 278 0.70 17.24 -58.45
CA ALA A 278 0.12 18.58 -58.38
C ALA A 278 0.01 19.30 -59.76
N PRO A 279 -0.78 20.38 -59.83
CA PRO A 279 -0.58 21.52 -60.73
C PRO A 279 -0.06 22.78 -59.98
N THR A 280 0.25 23.85 -60.74
CA THR A 280 1.13 24.96 -60.33
C THR A 280 0.48 26.34 -60.48
N SER A 281 1.03 27.37 -59.80
CA SER A 281 0.85 28.82 -60.09
C SER A 281 -0.47 29.44 -59.59
N SER A 282 -0.58 30.73 -59.21
CA SER A 282 0.39 31.85 -59.20
C SER A 282 -0.03 32.92 -58.16
N ASP A 283 0.90 33.74 -57.68
CA ASP A 283 0.62 35.00 -56.95
C ASP A 283 0.00 36.08 -57.87
N PRO A 284 -0.47 37.21 -57.30
CA PRO A 284 0.35 38.41 -57.45
C PRO A 284 0.53 39.27 -56.18
N VAL A 285 1.61 40.04 -56.18
CA VAL A 285 2.03 40.99 -55.13
C VAL A 285 1.19 42.27 -55.12
N THR A 286 1.07 42.94 -53.96
CA THR A 286 0.94 44.41 -53.90
C THR A 286 1.67 44.97 -52.68
N THR A 287 2.21 46.19 -52.79
CA THR A 287 3.15 46.84 -51.84
C THR A 287 2.54 48.09 -51.18
N VAL A 288 3.15 48.61 -50.09
CA VAL A 288 3.61 50.02 -49.92
C VAL A 288 4.02 50.34 -48.45
N ASP A 289 5.33 50.61 -48.27
CA ASP A 289 6.02 51.59 -47.39
C ASP A 289 5.84 51.69 -45.85
N CYS A 290 6.63 52.58 -45.24
CA CYS A 290 7.17 52.53 -43.86
C CYS A 290 7.17 53.92 -43.14
N ASN A 291 8.02 54.07 -42.10
CA ASN A 291 8.36 55.27 -41.31
C ASN A 291 7.36 55.71 -40.20
N ASP A 292 7.77 56.30 -39.04
CA ASP A 292 9.07 56.40 -38.32
C ASP A 292 8.89 57.04 -36.91
N THR A 293 9.95 56.99 -36.07
CA THR A 293 10.37 57.99 -35.03
C THR A 293 9.59 58.18 -33.70
N GLN A 294 10.34 58.00 -32.59
CA GLN A 294 10.53 58.93 -31.42
C GLN A 294 9.36 59.32 -30.47
N THR A 295 9.54 59.70 -29.18
CA THR A 295 10.58 59.47 -28.12
C THR A 295 10.02 59.83 -26.73
N THR A 296 10.69 59.40 -25.63
CA THR A 296 10.68 60.00 -24.26
C THR A 296 9.33 60.01 -23.48
N ASP A 297 9.27 60.18 -22.14
CA ASP A 297 10.27 60.59 -21.14
C ASP A 297 10.10 59.88 -19.75
N THR A 298 10.97 60.23 -18.81
CA THR A 298 11.05 59.94 -17.35
C THR A 298 9.90 60.59 -16.53
N SER A 299 9.72 60.47 -15.20
CA SER A 299 10.54 60.06 -14.02
C SER A 299 9.64 59.44 -12.91
N GLY A 300 10.11 58.72 -11.86
CA GLY A 300 10.67 59.22 -10.57
C GLY A 300 9.58 59.66 -9.56
N GLU A 301 9.61 59.44 -8.23
CA GLU A 301 10.53 58.72 -7.33
C GLU A 301 9.79 58.23 -6.01
N ARG A 302 10.47 58.15 -4.85
CA ARG A 302 10.13 57.53 -3.53
C ARG A 302 9.30 58.47 -2.62
N ASP A 303 8.95 58.27 -1.34
CA ASP A 303 9.46 57.52 -0.14
C ASP A 303 8.26 57.02 0.73
N ILE A 304 8.31 55.94 1.54
CA ILE A 304 8.94 55.69 2.86
C ILE A 304 8.56 56.70 3.98
N GLU A 305 7.78 56.25 4.99
CA GLU A 305 8.19 56.18 6.43
C GLU A 305 7.15 55.41 7.29
N THR A 306 7.51 54.99 8.51
CA THR A 306 6.73 54.18 9.48
C THR A 306 6.44 54.92 10.79
N HIS A 307 5.29 54.69 11.45
CA HIS A 307 5.13 54.91 12.91
C HIS A 307 4.04 54.02 13.56
N SER A 308 3.83 54.13 14.88
CA SER A 308 3.39 53.03 15.76
C SER A 308 2.31 53.38 16.82
N SER A 309 1.67 52.34 17.36
CA SER A 309 1.12 52.15 18.74
C SER A 309 -0.35 52.52 19.12
N ASP A 310 -0.87 51.66 20.00
CA ASP A 310 -1.90 51.79 21.07
C ASP A 310 -3.43 51.82 20.85
N VAL A 311 -4.07 50.73 21.34
CA VAL A 311 -5.12 50.63 22.38
C VAL A 311 -6.27 51.67 22.44
N GLY A 312 -7.54 51.21 22.37
CA GLY A 312 -8.72 52.06 22.65
C GLY A 312 -10.09 51.35 22.73
N VAL A 313 -10.48 50.94 23.94
CA VAL A 313 -11.70 50.19 24.34
C VAL A 313 -13.06 50.90 24.08
N SER A 314 -14.14 50.10 23.97
CA SER A 314 -15.58 50.36 24.27
C SER A 314 -16.63 50.63 23.17
N ALA A 315 -17.66 49.79 23.25
CA ALA A 315 -18.94 49.68 22.54
C ALA A 315 -19.93 50.86 22.60
N SER A 316 -20.94 50.84 21.69
CA SER A 316 -22.38 51.08 21.98
C SER A 316 -23.29 50.72 20.78
N SER A 317 -24.53 50.26 21.03
CA SER A 317 -25.54 49.87 20.01
C SER A 317 -26.94 50.44 20.30
N PRO A 318 -27.81 50.55 19.27
CA PRO A 318 -29.20 49.98 19.26
C PRO A 318 -29.42 48.99 18.07
N THR A 319 -30.42 48.10 17.93
CA THR A 319 -31.70 47.74 18.60
C THR A 319 -32.93 48.65 18.34
N ILE A 320 -34.21 48.21 18.32
CA ILE A 320 -34.86 46.90 18.63
C ILE A 320 -36.02 46.60 17.63
N ALA A 321 -36.15 45.37 17.10
CA ALA A 321 -37.43 44.70 16.71
C ALA A 321 -37.12 43.20 16.39
N SER A 322 -37.59 42.15 17.10
CA SER A 322 -38.96 41.68 17.43
C SER A 322 -39.54 40.75 16.35
N ALA A 323 -40.09 39.55 16.63
CA ALA A 323 -40.16 38.70 17.85
C ALA A 323 -40.38 37.22 17.38
N ASP A 324 -40.78 36.15 18.10
CA ASP A 324 -41.38 35.82 19.42
C ASP A 324 -40.79 34.43 19.90
N ASP A 325 -40.63 34.12 21.20
CA ASP A 325 -41.46 33.26 22.11
C ASP A 325 -41.67 31.77 21.67
N ASP A 326 -41.60 30.73 22.53
CA ASP A 326 -42.05 30.56 23.94
C ASP A 326 -41.01 29.82 24.84
N ARG A 327 -41.27 29.68 26.17
CA ARG A 327 -40.33 29.28 27.25
C ARG A 327 -40.82 28.12 28.14
N LEU A 328 -39.91 27.60 28.99
CA LEU A 328 -40.04 27.05 30.38
C LEU A 328 -38.74 26.25 30.67
N ASP A 329 -37.80 26.58 31.58
CA ASP A 329 -37.82 26.95 33.02
C ASP A 329 -38.27 25.76 33.93
N CYS A 330 -37.58 25.36 35.03
CA CYS A 330 -36.57 26.06 35.85
C CYS A 330 -35.44 25.16 36.47
N SER A 331 -34.33 25.82 36.86
CA SER A 331 -33.53 25.71 38.12
C SER A 331 -32.82 24.41 38.61
N ASP A 332 -31.50 24.55 38.77
CA ASP A 332 -30.65 24.33 39.97
C ASP A 332 -30.76 23.08 40.88
N ALA A 333 -29.65 22.38 41.11
CA ALA A 333 -28.80 22.58 42.31
C ALA A 333 -27.68 21.50 42.49
N ASP A 334 -26.52 21.91 43.02
CA ASP A 334 -25.44 21.04 43.50
C ASP A 334 -25.73 20.44 44.88
N ALA A 335 -25.36 19.16 45.10
CA ALA A 335 -24.77 18.68 46.36
C ALA A 335 -24.26 17.23 46.24
N ALA A 336 -23.06 16.95 46.75
CA ALA A 336 -22.54 15.59 46.91
C ALA A 336 -22.65 15.11 48.38
N THR A 337 -22.92 13.82 48.59
CA THR A 337 -22.42 13.08 49.77
C THR A 337 -22.46 11.56 49.54
N GLN A 338 -21.60 10.83 50.25
CA GLN A 338 -21.49 9.37 50.20
C GLN A 338 -22.42 8.71 51.20
N PHE A 339 -22.88 7.48 50.91
CA PHE A 339 -23.09 6.45 51.93
C PHE A 339 -22.93 5.04 51.35
N THR A 340 -22.50 4.11 52.20
CA THR A 340 -22.25 2.68 51.92
C THR A 340 -23.45 1.81 52.31
N ASP A 341 -23.70 0.69 51.61
CA ASP A 341 -23.49 -0.66 52.18
C ASP A 341 -23.57 -1.77 51.09
N SER A 342 -23.62 -3.04 51.50
CA SER A 342 -23.09 -4.20 50.78
C SER A 342 -24.12 -5.34 50.64
N VAL A 343 -24.22 -6.01 49.48
CA VAL A 343 -24.89 -7.34 49.39
C VAL A 343 -24.33 -8.27 48.29
N VAL A 344 -23.60 -9.30 48.75
CA VAL A 344 -23.66 -10.75 48.42
C VAL A 344 -24.13 -11.21 47.01
N SER A 345 -23.27 -11.98 46.34
CA SER A 345 -23.50 -12.78 45.12
C SER A 345 -24.37 -14.05 45.35
N PRO A 346 -24.86 -14.75 44.31
CA PRO A 346 -24.05 -15.83 43.70
C PRO A 346 -24.27 -16.15 42.21
N SER A 347 -23.32 -16.87 41.61
CA SER A 347 -23.43 -17.50 40.28
C SER A 347 -23.99 -18.94 40.35
N PRO A 348 -24.61 -19.47 39.27
CA PRO A 348 -24.76 -20.91 39.03
C PRO A 348 -23.67 -21.46 38.08
N SER A 349 -23.55 -22.79 37.98
CA SER A 349 -22.40 -23.51 37.41
C SER A 349 -22.74 -24.47 36.25
N THR A 350 -21.71 -24.94 35.53
CA THR A 350 -21.79 -25.96 34.48
C THR A 350 -21.51 -27.40 34.99
N PRO A 351 -22.13 -28.44 34.42
CA PRO A 351 -21.85 -29.86 34.72
C PRO A 351 -20.74 -30.45 33.83
N ALA A 352 -20.30 -31.68 34.11
CA ALA A 352 -19.11 -32.31 33.49
C ALA A 352 -19.21 -33.84 33.26
N ASN A 353 -18.18 -34.38 32.57
CA ASN A 353 -17.83 -35.80 32.34
C ASN A 353 -18.71 -36.55 31.30
N ASN A 354 -18.19 -37.50 30.49
CA ASN A 354 -16.88 -38.19 30.44
C ASN A 354 -16.47 -38.41 28.94
N ALA A 355 -15.47 -39.17 28.43
CA ALA A 355 -14.61 -40.26 28.93
C ALA A 355 -13.25 -40.34 28.16
N ARG A 356 -12.63 -41.53 28.04
CA ARG A 356 -11.32 -41.83 27.40
C ARG A 356 -11.34 -43.24 26.73
N PRO A 357 -10.34 -43.70 25.92
CA PRO A 357 -8.92 -43.93 26.31
C PRO A 357 -7.87 -43.38 25.28
N ASP A 358 -6.75 -42.78 25.72
CA ASP A 358 -5.38 -43.36 25.90
C ASP A 358 -4.56 -43.46 24.58
N CYS A 359 -3.23 -43.33 24.53
CA CYS A 359 -2.19 -43.27 25.59
C CYS A 359 -1.20 -42.11 25.37
N LEU A 360 -0.51 -41.65 26.43
CA LEU A 360 0.96 -41.44 26.51
C LEU A 360 1.36 -40.87 27.90
N ASP A 361 2.67 -40.71 28.15
CA ASP A 361 3.30 -40.98 29.45
C ASP A 361 4.29 -39.88 29.94
N ASN A 362 4.66 -39.97 31.23
CA ASN A 362 5.68 -39.23 32.00
C ASN A 362 5.37 -37.80 32.52
N GLY A 363 5.61 -37.63 33.83
CA GLY A 363 5.98 -36.36 34.48
C GLY A 363 7.49 -36.34 34.77
N ALA A 364 8.03 -35.68 35.80
CA ALA A 364 7.48 -34.80 36.84
C ALA A 364 8.63 -33.97 37.48
N ALA A 365 8.32 -33.19 38.53
CA ALA A 365 9.20 -32.28 39.32
C ALA A 365 9.52 -30.93 38.62
N ALA A 366 9.44 -29.73 39.23
CA ALA A 366 9.45 -29.24 40.63
C ALA A 366 10.85 -29.21 41.29
N VAL A 367 11.30 -28.20 42.05
CA VAL A 367 10.85 -26.81 42.36
C VAL A 367 12.06 -26.05 42.95
N ALA A 368 12.17 -24.73 42.75
CA ALA A 368 12.92 -23.81 43.64
C ALA A 368 12.62 -22.32 43.38
N GLU A 369 12.42 -21.56 44.46
CA GLU A 369 12.18 -20.11 44.53
C GLU A 369 13.45 -19.25 44.28
N ALA A 370 13.29 -18.01 43.80
CA ALA A 370 14.21 -16.87 44.03
C ALA A 370 13.53 -15.52 43.71
N ASP A 371 14.01 -14.40 44.29
CA ASP A 371 13.30 -13.11 44.39
C ASP A 371 14.13 -11.89 43.89
N THR A 372 13.43 -10.82 43.51
CA THR A 372 13.77 -9.38 43.35
C THR A 372 15.14 -8.88 42.82
N SER A 373 15.05 -8.05 41.76
CA SER A 373 15.80 -6.80 41.43
C SER A 373 17.31 -6.66 41.77
N THR A 374 18.16 -6.19 40.85
CA THR A 374 18.36 -4.73 40.58
C THR A 374 19.29 -4.46 39.37
N ASN A 375 19.35 -3.21 38.89
CA ASN A 375 20.26 -2.76 37.82
C ASN A 375 21.69 -2.46 38.32
N GLN A 376 22.71 -2.70 37.50
CA GLN A 376 23.83 -1.75 37.31
C GLN A 376 24.60 -1.97 36.00
N GLU A 377 25.50 -1.04 35.66
CA GLU A 377 26.10 -0.86 34.33
C GLU A 377 27.51 -1.45 34.15
N MET A 378 27.96 -1.39 32.89
CA MET A 378 29.30 -1.00 32.43
C MET A 378 30.37 -2.05 32.06
N SER A 379 30.86 -1.87 30.82
CA SER A 379 32.27 -1.82 30.42
C SER A 379 33.09 -3.09 30.12
N ILE A 380 33.19 -3.37 28.82
CA ILE A 380 34.43 -3.60 28.02
C ILE A 380 35.60 -4.41 28.63
N LEU A 381 35.94 -5.55 28.00
CA LEU A 381 37.08 -5.62 27.06
C LEU A 381 37.20 -6.97 26.31
N SER A 382 38.03 -6.98 25.27
CA SER A 382 38.26 -8.06 24.31
C SER A 382 39.25 -9.14 24.76
N SER A 383 39.07 -10.39 24.32
CA SER A 383 40.15 -11.16 23.65
C SER A 383 39.68 -12.47 22.98
N THR A 384 40.20 -12.72 21.77
CA THR A 384 40.36 -14.04 21.12
C THR A 384 41.86 -14.42 21.20
N PRO A 385 42.40 -15.55 20.65
CA PRO A 385 41.79 -16.65 19.86
C PRO A 385 42.30 -18.09 20.20
N SER A 386 41.80 -19.09 19.44
CA SER A 386 42.46 -20.41 19.18
C SER A 386 42.55 -21.40 20.38
N SER A 387 42.67 -22.74 20.22
CA SER A 387 43.14 -23.57 19.09
C SER A 387 42.65 -25.04 19.13
N THR A 388 42.76 -25.74 17.99
CA THR A 388 43.02 -27.20 17.74
C THR A 388 42.82 -28.24 18.88
N SER A 389 42.30 -29.47 18.67
CA SER A 389 42.75 -30.45 17.65
C SER A 389 41.88 -31.74 17.56
N THR A 390 41.65 -32.25 16.33
CA THR A 390 41.68 -33.66 15.81
C THR A 390 41.41 -34.86 16.76
N VAL A 391 40.60 -35.89 16.44
CA VAL A 391 40.90 -37.07 15.57
C VAL A 391 39.66 -38.00 15.39
N MET A 392 39.28 -38.33 14.13
CA MET A 392 38.69 -39.60 13.54
C MET A 392 37.48 -40.32 14.23
N ASP A 393 36.69 -41.22 13.59
CA ASP A 393 36.73 -41.89 12.26
C ASP A 393 35.32 -42.34 11.76
N GLY A 394 35.19 -42.65 10.46
CA GLY A 394 34.27 -43.66 9.90
C GLY A 394 32.89 -43.23 9.31
N GLY A 395 32.66 -43.48 8.00
CA GLY A 395 31.30 -43.65 7.43
C GLY A 395 31.03 -43.02 6.04
N ASP A 396 31.14 -43.84 4.98
CA ASP A 396 30.88 -43.54 3.54
C ASP A 396 29.68 -42.62 3.22
N CYS A 397 29.78 -41.58 2.37
CA CYS A 397 30.13 -41.52 0.93
C CYS A 397 28.98 -41.83 -0.06
N TYR A 398 28.31 -40.78 -0.54
CA TYR A 398 27.68 -40.72 -1.87
C TYR A 398 27.93 -39.34 -2.50
N GLN A 399 28.51 -39.29 -3.71
CA GLN A 399 28.71 -38.05 -4.47
C GLN A 399 27.87 -38.05 -5.74
N THR A 400 27.23 -36.92 -6.04
CA THR A 400 26.56 -36.66 -7.33
C THR A 400 27.42 -35.73 -8.20
N PRO A 401 27.44 -35.91 -9.54
CA PRO A 401 28.38 -35.21 -10.41
C PRO A 401 27.94 -33.79 -10.78
N VAL A 402 28.85 -32.82 -10.63
CA VAL A 402 28.64 -31.41 -11.03
C VAL A 402 28.83 -31.23 -12.55
N PRO A 403 27.90 -30.57 -13.28
CA PRO A 403 28.03 -30.36 -14.72
C PRO A 403 29.12 -29.32 -15.06
N ARG A 404 30.04 -29.68 -15.97
CA ARG A 404 31.09 -28.78 -16.47
C ARG A 404 30.56 -27.83 -17.55
N PHE A 405 30.54 -26.53 -17.27
CA PHE A 405 30.36 -25.49 -18.29
C PHE A 405 31.46 -25.56 -19.36
N ARG A 406 31.10 -25.75 -20.63
CA ARG A 406 32.03 -25.59 -21.77
C ARG A 406 32.04 -24.13 -22.23
N ARG A 407 33.20 -23.49 -22.14
CA ARG A 407 33.43 -22.11 -22.60
C ARG A 407 33.40 -22.06 -24.14
N PHE A 408 32.35 -21.49 -24.73
CA PHE A 408 32.29 -21.25 -26.18
C PHE A 408 33.20 -20.08 -26.55
N VAL A 409 34.23 -20.33 -27.35
CA VAL A 409 35.08 -19.28 -27.94
C VAL A 409 34.53 -18.94 -29.32
N ARG A 410 33.93 -17.74 -29.47
CA ARG A 410 33.62 -17.20 -30.80
C ARG A 410 34.93 -16.80 -31.49
N ARG A 411 35.11 -17.21 -32.75
CA ARG A 411 36.07 -16.56 -33.66
C ARG A 411 35.40 -15.32 -34.28
N PRO A 412 36.14 -14.23 -34.54
CA PRO A 412 35.64 -13.18 -35.43
C PRO A 412 35.55 -13.72 -36.86
N HIS A 413 34.57 -13.25 -37.62
CA HIS A 413 34.51 -13.44 -39.06
C HIS A 413 35.09 -12.20 -39.73
N ASN A 414 36.04 -12.36 -40.65
CA ASN A 414 36.43 -11.28 -41.55
C ASN A 414 35.27 -10.97 -42.51
N ALA A 415 35.16 -9.69 -42.90
CA ALA A 415 34.50 -9.30 -44.13
C ALA A 415 35.47 -9.45 -45.32
N ASP A 416 34.94 -9.79 -46.48
CA ASP A 416 35.41 -9.39 -47.82
C ASP A 416 34.42 -9.97 -48.87
N ALA A 417 34.31 -9.28 -50.02
CA ALA A 417 33.37 -9.48 -51.14
C ALA A 417 31.91 -9.08 -50.87
#